data_AF-A0A6N9TKA4-F1
#
_entry.id   AF-A0A6N9TKA4-F1
#
_cell.length_a   1.000
_cell.length_b   1.000
_cell.length_c   1.000
_cell.angle_alpha   90.00
_cell.angle_beta   90.00
_cell.angle_gamma   90.00
#
_symmetry.space_group_name_H-M   'P 1'
#
loop_
_entity.id
_entity.type
_entity.pdbx_description
1 polymer ?
#
loop_
_entity_poly.entity_id
_entity_poly.type
_entity_poly.pdbx_seq_one_letter_code
_entity_poly.pdbx_strand_id
1 'polypeptide(L)'
;AAALRSGRVLAPLRAAPLRCGLSGSRPWRPGLLAVGEAAGLTLPLIGEGVGKALESGLLAADLVRAFLEGRLPESELGPAYASEIQARWGRLHHGYRRGQRWLASPRVCDFFVRRARRGGYVRRQIEGTLAETTHLGTLFTPLGLLRSMFS
;
A
#
# COMPACT_ATOMS: atom_id res chain seq x y z
N ALA A 1 -3.46 17.22 18.80
CA ALA A 1 -4.85 16.73 19.01
C ALA A 1 -5.80 17.85 19.51
N ALA A 2 -5.71 19.07 18.97
CA ALA A 2 -6.54 20.19 19.44
C ALA A 2 -7.94 20.24 18.78
N ALA A 3 -8.07 19.75 17.54
CA ALA A 3 -9.30 19.82 16.75
C ALA A 3 -10.47 18.95 17.28
N LEU A 4 -10.18 17.95 18.12
CA LEU A 4 -11.21 17.03 18.67
C LEU A 4 -11.67 17.43 20.09
N ARG A 5 -11.06 18.45 20.72
CA ARG A 5 -11.33 18.77 22.13
C ARG A 5 -12.72 19.36 22.40
N SER A 6 -13.36 19.96 21.41
CA SER A 6 -14.72 20.52 21.50
C SER A 6 -15.77 19.75 20.70
N GLY A 7 -15.41 18.59 20.13
CA GLY A 7 -16.34 17.77 19.36
C GLY A 7 -17.30 16.99 20.25
N ARG A 8 -18.59 16.99 19.91
CA ARG A 8 -19.60 16.11 20.52
C ARG A 8 -19.78 14.87 19.66
N VAL A 9 -19.63 13.67 20.23
CA VAL A 9 -19.91 12.40 19.54
C VAL A 9 -21.41 12.32 19.27
N LEU A 10 -21.81 12.34 17.99
CA LEU A 10 -23.22 12.30 17.57
C LEU A 10 -23.74 10.87 17.34
N ALA A 11 -22.84 9.91 17.15
CA ALA A 11 -23.15 8.50 16.89
C ALA A 11 -21.99 7.61 17.32
N PRO A 12 -22.22 6.30 17.54
CA PRO A 12 -21.14 5.35 17.81
C PRO A 12 -20.07 5.38 16.71
N LEU A 13 -18.80 5.23 17.10
CA LEU A 13 -17.69 5.14 16.17
C LEU A 13 -17.90 3.95 15.23
N ARG A 14 -17.81 4.20 13.91
CA ARG A 14 -17.88 3.16 12.88
C ARG A 14 -16.53 3.03 12.21
N ALA A 15 -16.10 1.80 12.00
CA ALA A 15 -14.88 1.47 11.27
C ALA A 15 -15.09 0.17 10.49
N ALA A 16 -14.36 0.03 9.39
CA ALA A 16 -14.29 -1.19 8.60
C ALA A 16 -12.82 -1.56 8.37
N PRO A 17 -12.49 -2.86 8.26
CA PRO A 17 -11.13 -3.27 7.98
C PRO A 17 -10.73 -2.88 6.54
N LEU A 18 -9.53 -2.31 6.39
CA LEU A 18 -8.94 -2.04 5.08
C LEU A 18 -8.42 -3.34 4.46
N ARG A 19 -8.74 -3.60 3.19
CA ARG A 19 -8.21 -4.76 2.46
C ARG A 19 -6.84 -4.43 1.88
N CYS A 20 -5.79 -4.74 2.64
CA CYS A 20 -4.40 -4.55 2.22
C CYS A 20 -3.74 -5.82 1.69
N GLY A 21 -4.52 -6.70 1.06
CA GLY A 21 -4.19 -8.11 0.81
C GLY A 21 -3.85 -8.43 -0.65
N LEU A 22 -3.00 -7.65 -1.32
CA LEU A 22 -2.69 -7.89 -2.74
C LEU A 22 -2.18 -9.31 -3.00
N SER A 23 -1.24 -9.80 -2.19
CA SER A 23 -0.76 -11.18 -2.26
C SER A 23 -1.87 -12.14 -1.82
N GLY A 24 -2.31 -13.01 -2.73
CA GLY A 24 -3.43 -13.93 -2.51
C GLY A 24 -4.81 -13.38 -2.90
N SER A 25 -4.89 -12.13 -3.35
CA SER A 25 -6.11 -11.60 -3.98
C SER A 25 -6.33 -12.23 -5.36
N ARG A 26 -7.61 -12.37 -5.74
CA ARG A 26 -8.03 -12.67 -7.11
C ARG A 26 -8.72 -11.42 -7.66
N PRO A 27 -8.02 -10.53 -8.38
CA PRO A 27 -8.57 -9.24 -8.78
C PRO A 27 -9.48 -9.34 -10.02
N TRP A 28 -9.84 -10.53 -10.46
CA TRP A 28 -10.70 -10.75 -11.62
C TRP A 28 -11.39 -12.11 -11.58
N ARG A 29 -12.44 -12.22 -12.41
CA ARG A 29 -13.07 -13.46 -12.90
C ARG A 29 -13.65 -13.16 -14.30
N PRO A 30 -14.07 -14.16 -15.10
CA PRO A 30 -14.74 -13.88 -16.38
C PRO A 30 -15.87 -12.86 -16.19
N GLY A 31 -15.85 -11.79 -17.01
CA GLY A 31 -16.80 -10.68 -16.93
C GLY A 31 -16.66 -9.71 -15.74
N LEU A 32 -15.61 -9.78 -14.91
CA LEU A 32 -15.41 -8.86 -13.79
C LEU A 32 -13.93 -8.59 -13.51
N LEU A 33 -13.58 -7.31 -13.40
CA LEU A 33 -12.32 -6.82 -12.86
C LEU A 33 -12.59 -6.05 -11.56
N ALA A 34 -11.86 -6.35 -10.50
CA ALA A 34 -11.89 -5.60 -9.25
C ALA A 34 -10.82 -4.49 -9.26
N VAL A 35 -11.13 -3.34 -8.69
CA VAL A 35 -10.21 -2.18 -8.60
C VAL A 35 -10.07 -1.70 -7.16
N GLY A 36 -9.00 -0.95 -6.88
CA GLY A 36 -8.75 -0.33 -5.58
C GLY A 36 -8.76 -1.32 -4.42
N GLU A 37 -9.45 -0.97 -3.33
CA GLU A 37 -9.51 -1.81 -2.13
C GLU A 37 -10.17 -3.17 -2.41
N ALA A 38 -11.13 -3.25 -3.33
CA ALA A 38 -11.76 -4.53 -3.70
C ALA A 38 -10.75 -5.52 -4.31
N ALA A 39 -9.71 -5.01 -4.97
CA ALA A 39 -8.58 -5.79 -5.47
C ALA A 39 -7.46 -6.00 -4.45
N GLY A 40 -7.61 -5.49 -3.22
CA GLY A 40 -6.60 -5.60 -2.16
C GLY A 40 -5.42 -4.62 -2.32
N LEU A 41 -5.61 -3.53 -3.07
CA LEU A 41 -4.52 -2.62 -3.46
C LEU A 41 -4.19 -1.54 -2.42
N THR A 42 -4.99 -1.38 -1.36
CA THR A 42 -4.67 -0.46 -0.26
C THR A 42 -3.34 -0.85 0.37
N LEU A 43 -2.39 0.07 0.45
CA LEU A 43 -1.06 -0.24 0.97
C LEU A 43 -1.13 -0.61 2.46
N PRO A 44 -0.51 -1.74 2.87
CA PRO A 44 -0.35 -2.04 4.28
C PRO A 44 0.50 -0.95 4.95
N LEU A 45 0.47 -0.91 6.29
CA LEU A 45 1.16 0.08 7.13
C LEU A 45 0.59 1.51 7.07
N ILE A 46 0.49 2.14 5.89
CA ILE A 46 0.05 3.55 5.78
C ILE A 46 -1.42 3.71 5.40
N GLY A 47 -2.07 2.66 4.88
CA GLY A 47 -3.49 2.70 4.51
C GLY A 47 -3.79 3.53 3.26
N GLU A 48 -2.78 3.89 2.48
CA GLU A 48 -2.94 4.63 1.23
C GLU A 48 -3.58 3.74 0.16
N GLY A 49 -4.81 4.08 -0.22
CA GLY A 49 -5.58 3.33 -1.21
C GLY A 49 -6.22 4.17 -2.30
N VAL A 50 -6.34 5.50 -2.12
CA VAL A 50 -7.02 6.39 -3.09
C VAL A 50 -6.26 6.43 -4.41
N GLY A 51 -4.94 6.68 -4.36
CA GLY A 51 -4.09 6.65 -5.56
C GLY A 51 -4.16 5.30 -6.27
N LYS A 52 -4.02 4.19 -5.52
CA LYS A 52 -4.08 2.84 -6.08
C LYS A 52 -5.46 2.48 -6.64
N ALA A 53 -6.54 3.02 -6.09
CA ALA A 53 -7.88 2.87 -6.66
C ALA A 53 -8.01 3.57 -8.01
N LEU A 54 -7.49 4.79 -8.14
CA LEU A 54 -7.47 5.52 -9.42
C LEU A 54 -6.57 4.83 -10.45
N GLU A 55 -5.34 4.49 -10.08
CA GLU A 55 -4.37 3.85 -10.98
C GLU A 55 -4.89 2.49 -11.49
N SER A 56 -5.49 1.67 -10.63
CA SER A 56 -6.07 0.38 -11.05
C SER A 56 -7.35 0.53 -11.85
N GLY A 57 -8.16 1.55 -11.58
CA GLY A 57 -9.31 1.90 -12.41
C GLY A 57 -8.92 2.24 -13.84
N LEU A 58 -7.88 3.07 -14.01
CA LEU A 58 -7.33 3.42 -15.32
C LEU A 58 -6.78 2.20 -16.05
N LEU A 59 -6.00 1.36 -15.36
CA LEU A 59 -5.48 0.12 -15.92
C LEU A 59 -6.61 -0.82 -16.39
N ALA A 60 -7.64 -1.01 -15.57
CA ALA A 60 -8.80 -1.83 -15.94
C ALA A 60 -9.53 -1.25 -17.16
N ALA A 61 -9.72 0.07 -17.20
CA ALA A 61 -10.36 0.76 -18.33
C ALA A 61 -9.57 0.58 -19.64
N ASP A 62 -8.25 0.70 -19.60
CA ASP A 62 -7.40 0.51 -20.79
C ASP A 62 -7.46 -0.91 -21.35
N LEU A 63 -7.45 -1.92 -20.47
CA LEU A 63 -7.56 -3.31 -20.89
C LEU A 63 -8.96 -3.66 -21.39
N VAL A 64 -10.01 -3.16 -20.73
CA VAL A 64 -11.40 -3.31 -21.20
C VAL A 64 -11.58 -2.65 -22.57
N ARG A 65 -11.02 -1.46 -22.77
CA ARG A 65 -11.03 -0.79 -24.08
C ARG A 65 -10.33 -1.63 -25.14
N ALA A 66 -9.15 -2.20 -24.85
CA ALA A 66 -8.45 -3.08 -25.78
C ALA A 66 -9.26 -4.33 -26.13
N PHE A 67 -9.99 -4.90 -25.17
CA PHE A 67 -10.92 -6.00 -25.39
C PHE A 67 -12.07 -5.60 -26.30
N LEU A 68 -12.73 -4.47 -26.02
CA LEU A 68 -13.86 -3.97 -26.81
C LEU A 68 -13.48 -3.62 -28.26
N GLU A 69 -12.23 -3.20 -28.48
CA GLU A 69 -11.67 -2.93 -29.81
C GLU A 69 -11.18 -4.21 -30.53
N GLY A 70 -11.34 -5.39 -29.94
CA GLY A 70 -10.91 -6.67 -30.52
C GLY A 70 -9.40 -6.91 -30.50
N ARG A 71 -8.63 -6.10 -29.76
CA ARG A 71 -7.16 -6.19 -29.66
C ARG A 71 -6.69 -7.11 -28.53
N LEU A 72 -7.59 -7.51 -27.64
CA LEU A 72 -7.31 -8.40 -26.52
C LEU A 72 -8.43 -9.44 -26.40
N PRO A 73 -8.15 -10.75 -26.44
CA PRO A 73 -9.17 -11.77 -26.24
C PRO A 73 -9.75 -11.74 -24.81
N GLU A 74 -11.02 -12.11 -24.63
CA GLU A 74 -11.67 -12.16 -23.31
C GLU A 74 -10.92 -13.08 -22.33
N SER A 75 -10.43 -14.21 -22.84
CA SER A 75 -9.65 -15.19 -22.07
C SER A 75 -8.34 -14.62 -21.52
N GLU A 76 -7.82 -13.57 -22.14
CA GLU A 76 -6.56 -12.93 -21.77
C GLU A 76 -6.74 -11.68 -20.90
N LEU A 77 -7.92 -11.04 -20.94
CA LEU A 77 -8.22 -9.80 -20.21
C LEU A 77 -7.91 -9.91 -18.71
N GLY A 78 -8.46 -10.95 -18.06
CA GLY A 78 -8.25 -11.21 -16.64
C GLY A 78 -6.80 -11.51 -16.28
N PRO A 79 -6.15 -12.50 -16.93
CA PRO A 79 -4.73 -12.79 -16.73
C PRO A 79 -3.81 -11.59 -16.96
N ALA A 80 -4.04 -10.81 -18.02
CA ALA A 80 -3.28 -9.60 -18.31
C ALA A 80 -3.41 -8.58 -17.18
N TYR A 81 -4.65 -8.34 -16.70
CA TYR A 81 -4.89 -7.44 -15.58
C TYR A 81 -4.21 -7.88 -14.29
N ALA A 82 -4.28 -9.17 -13.93
CA ALA A 82 -3.59 -9.70 -12.76
C ALA A 82 -2.08 -9.59 -12.87
N SER A 83 -1.51 -9.86 -14.05
CA SER A 83 -0.07 -9.73 -14.31
C SER A 83 0.40 -8.28 -14.13
N GLU A 84 -0.31 -7.32 -14.73
CA GLU A 84 -0.02 -5.89 -14.61
C GLU A 84 -0.10 -5.39 -13.16
N ILE A 85 -1.14 -5.81 -12.42
CA ILE A 85 -1.27 -5.49 -10.98
C ILE A 85 -0.03 -5.96 -10.20
N GLN A 86 0.40 -7.22 -10.41
CA GLN A 86 1.52 -7.79 -9.67
C GLN A 86 2.84 -7.12 -10.07
N ALA A 87 3.02 -6.83 -11.35
CA ALA A 87 4.20 -6.15 -11.86
C ALA A 87 4.34 -4.73 -11.28
N ARG A 88 3.25 -3.95 -11.25
CA ARG A 88 3.27 -2.56 -10.77
C ARG A 88 3.38 -2.47 -9.25
N TRP A 89 2.60 -3.25 -8.51
CA TRP A 89 2.42 -3.03 -7.07
C TRP A 89 2.85 -4.19 -6.18
N GLY A 90 3.19 -5.37 -6.72
CA GLY A 90 3.54 -6.55 -5.93
C GLY A 90 4.74 -6.33 -5.01
N ARG A 91 5.84 -5.78 -5.56
CA ARG A 91 7.05 -5.47 -4.77
C ARG A 91 6.80 -4.38 -3.73
N LEU A 92 6.03 -3.35 -4.09
CA LEU A 92 5.66 -2.26 -3.20
C LEU A 92 4.88 -2.80 -1.99
N HIS A 93 3.80 -3.54 -2.24
CA HIS A 93 2.97 -4.18 -1.21
C HIS A 93 3.77 -5.08 -0.28
N HIS A 94 4.69 -5.88 -0.83
CA HIS A 94 5.55 -6.73 -0.02
C HIS A 94 6.44 -5.91 0.94
N GLY A 95 7.00 -4.79 0.47
CA GLY A 95 7.79 -3.87 1.29
C GLY A 95 6.98 -3.28 2.46
N TYR A 96 5.79 -2.74 2.17
CA TYR A 96 4.88 -2.20 3.19
C TYR A 96 4.40 -3.26 4.18
N ARG A 97 4.13 -4.50 3.73
CA ARG A 97 3.72 -5.60 4.61
C ARG A 97 4.84 -5.98 5.58
N ARG A 98 6.10 -5.96 5.11
CA ARG A 98 7.26 -6.17 6.00
C ARG A 98 7.38 -5.04 7.01
N GLY A 99 7.25 -3.79 6.58
CA GLY A 99 7.24 -2.62 7.48
C GLY A 99 6.15 -2.72 8.56
N GLN A 100 4.93 -3.08 8.17
CA GLN A 100 3.82 -3.32 9.10
C GLN A 100 4.16 -4.37 10.16
N ARG A 101 4.74 -5.52 9.76
CA ARG A 101 5.13 -6.59 10.69
C ARG A 101 6.21 -6.14 11.67
N TRP A 102 7.18 -5.34 11.21
CA TRP A 102 8.23 -4.80 12.07
C TRP A 102 7.68 -3.79 13.07
N LEU A 103 6.84 -2.87 12.60
CA LEU A 103 6.24 -1.83 13.43
C LEU A 103 5.12 -2.33 14.34
N ALA A 104 4.65 -3.56 14.14
CA ALA A 104 3.77 -4.24 15.11
C ALA A 104 4.48 -4.52 16.45
N SER A 105 5.82 -4.49 16.49
CA SER A 105 6.59 -4.55 17.74
C SER A 105 6.73 -3.14 18.34
N PRO A 106 6.20 -2.88 19.56
CA PRO A 106 6.30 -1.57 20.20
C PRO A 106 7.76 -1.11 20.36
N ARG A 107 8.67 -2.02 20.69
CA ARG A 107 10.10 -1.70 20.88
C ARG A 107 10.76 -1.18 19.59
N VAL A 108 10.41 -1.78 18.45
CA VAL A 108 10.92 -1.38 17.13
C VAL A 108 10.32 -0.04 16.72
N CYS A 109 9.02 0.13 16.93
CA CYS A 109 8.34 1.40 16.70
C CYS A 109 8.95 2.54 17.53
N ASP A 110 9.10 2.34 18.84
CA ASP A 110 9.69 3.31 19.77
C ASP A 110 11.14 3.66 19.41
N PHE A 111 11.91 2.68 18.94
CA PHE A 111 13.26 2.91 18.43
C PHE A 111 13.26 3.86 17.24
N PHE A 112 12.45 3.58 16.20
CA PHE A 112 12.37 4.44 15.02
C PHE A 112 11.83 5.83 15.34
N VAL A 113 10.84 5.96 16.22
CA VAL A 113 10.32 7.26 16.68
C VAL A 113 11.41 8.07 17.39
N ARG A 114 12.13 7.46 18.32
CA ARG A 114 13.23 8.12 19.06
C ARG A 114 14.36 8.53 18.12
N ARG A 115 14.66 7.70 17.13
CA ARG A 115 15.72 7.96 16.16
C ARG A 115 15.32 9.05 15.16
N ALA A 116 14.08 9.04 14.68
CA ALA A 116 13.53 10.09 13.83
C ALA A 116 13.52 11.47 14.52
N ARG A 117 13.31 11.51 15.84
CA ARG A 117 13.44 12.73 16.65
C ARG A 117 14.87 13.25 16.76
N ARG A 118 15.87 12.37 16.70
CA ARG A 118 17.28 12.68 16.93
C ARG A 118 18.11 12.88 15.66
N GLY A 119 17.66 12.45 14.48
CA GLY A 119 18.44 12.63 13.25
C GLY A 119 17.64 12.60 11.95
N GLY A 120 18.26 13.16 10.91
CA GLY A 120 17.60 13.40 9.61
C GLY A 120 17.45 12.16 8.73
N TYR A 121 18.29 11.13 8.88
CA TYR A 121 18.21 9.94 8.01
C TYR A 121 16.90 9.18 8.20
N VAL A 122 16.61 8.70 9.41
CA VAL A 122 15.37 7.95 9.69
C VAL A 122 14.13 8.79 9.42
N ARG A 123 14.18 10.09 9.73
CA ARG A 123 13.08 11.02 9.41
C ARG A 123 12.81 11.08 7.90
N ARG A 124 13.82 11.35 7.07
CA ARG A 124 13.68 11.38 5.60
C ARG A 124 13.18 10.06 5.03
N GLN A 125 13.62 8.96 5.64
CA GLN A 125 13.23 7.62 5.26
C GLN A 125 11.75 7.31 5.59
N ILE A 126 11.23 7.79 6.73
CA ILE A 126 9.80 7.75 7.05
C ILE A 126 9.01 8.67 6.12
N GLU A 127 9.47 9.90 5.90
CA GLU A 127 8.83 10.86 4.99
C GLU A 127 8.72 10.29 3.57
N GLY A 128 9.79 9.72 3.04
CA GLY A 128 9.77 9.08 1.72
C GLY A 128 8.99 7.77 1.68
N THR A 129 8.76 7.11 2.81
CA THR A 129 7.78 6.03 2.91
C THR A 129 6.38 6.59 2.75
N LEU A 130 6.02 7.64 3.51
CA LEU A 130 4.69 8.24 3.47
C LEU A 130 4.37 8.88 2.11
N ALA A 131 5.39 9.35 1.39
CA ALA A 131 5.25 9.93 0.06
C ALA A 131 5.30 8.88 -1.07
N GLU A 132 5.37 7.58 -0.75
CA GLU A 132 5.62 6.48 -1.70
C GLU A 132 6.91 6.64 -2.56
N THR A 133 7.82 7.56 -2.23
CA THR A 133 9.02 7.87 -3.02
C THR A 133 10.22 6.97 -2.72
N THR A 134 10.19 6.23 -1.61
CA THR A 134 11.33 5.42 -1.14
C THR A 134 10.97 3.94 -1.09
N HIS A 135 11.89 3.08 -1.54
CA HIS A 135 11.75 1.64 -1.37
C HIS A 135 11.98 1.22 0.09
N LEU A 136 10.89 0.98 0.82
CA LEU A 136 10.84 0.45 2.19
C LEU A 136 11.74 -0.76 2.49
N GLY A 137 12.08 -1.54 1.47
CA GLY A 137 13.00 -2.67 1.58
C GLY A 137 14.39 -2.29 2.10
N THR A 138 14.80 -1.02 2.06
CA THR A 138 16.09 -0.58 2.58
C THR A 138 16.07 -0.23 4.07
N LEU A 139 14.90 0.11 4.64
CA LEU A 139 14.74 0.45 6.06
C LEU A 139 14.45 -0.76 6.94
N PHE A 140 13.47 -1.57 6.52
CA PHE A 140 12.99 -2.72 7.29
C PHE A 140 13.77 -4.00 6.94
N THR A 141 15.09 -3.86 6.94
CA THR A 141 16.08 -4.93 6.82
C THR A 141 17.13 -4.81 7.93
N PRO A 142 17.80 -5.90 8.30
CA PRO A 142 18.89 -5.85 9.30
C PRO A 142 19.98 -4.83 8.95
N LEU A 143 20.34 -4.72 7.67
CA LEU A 143 21.32 -3.74 7.17
C LEU A 143 20.79 -2.30 7.27
N GLY A 144 19.50 -2.09 6.97
CA GLY A 144 18.82 -0.81 7.17
C GLY A 144 18.78 -0.37 8.62
N LEU A 145 18.53 -1.32 9.52
CA LEU A 145 18.54 -1.11 10.96
C LEU A 145 19.96 -0.73 11.44
N LEU A 146 21.00 -1.45 11.00
CA LEU A 146 22.39 -1.09 11.30
C LEU A 146 22.74 0.32 10.81
N ARG A 147 22.39 0.69 9.58
CA ARG A 147 22.59 2.06 9.07
C ARG A 147 21.79 3.10 9.87
N SER A 148 20.62 2.74 10.38
CA SER A 148 19.85 3.62 11.27
C SER A 148 20.50 3.80 12.65
N MET A 149 21.31 2.84 13.12
CA MET A 149 22.06 2.94 14.37
C MET A 149 23.28 3.87 14.27
N PHE A 150 23.92 3.95 13.10
CA PHE A 150 25.16 4.72 12.89
C PHE A 150 24.96 6.07 12.16
N SER A 151 23.73 6.45 11.84
CA SER A 151 23.39 7.81 11.35
C SER A 151 22.93 8.70 12.50
#